data_AF-A0A8H6HBA6-F1
#
_entry.id   AF-A0A8H6HBA6-F1
#
_cell.length_a   1.000
_cell.length_b   1.000
_cell.length_c   1.000
_cell.angle_alpha   90.00
_cell.angle_beta   90.00
_cell.angle_gamma   90.00
#
_symmetry.space_group_name_H-M   'P 1'
#
loop_
_entity.id
_entity.type
_entity.pdbx_description
1 polymer ?
#
loop_
_entity_poly.entity_id
_entity_poly.type
_entity_poly.pdbx_seq_one_letter_code
_entity_poly.pdbx_strand_id
1 'polypeptide(L)'
;RNIMRDNSLLNMTGLPGRWLPVDLNIEHIIGKLKALLVAKGLKHTWDNLGNASAAINSLEDVKKCVAKVLQLSYQSKGHSDADTRSLVWKVEKRVTEERLLTHIPNRSGNQKMKAATDIRANGERLLKSSTLAAFNKKIYAAAQGTLAETRISNDDDEEVETLPMNGVSIVSSPTVEDVDPDAELLPASE
;
A
#
# COMPACT_ATOMS: atom_id res chain seq x y z
N ARG A 1 -43.07 0.80 5.32
CA ARG A 1 -42.71 0.42 3.94
C ARG A 1 -41.93 1.60 3.35
N ASN A 2 -40.65 1.44 3.04
CA ASN A 2 -39.80 2.57 2.63
C ASN A 2 -39.63 2.50 1.11
N ILE A 3 -40.47 3.25 0.40
CA ILE A 3 -40.54 3.26 -1.07
C ILE A 3 -39.18 3.60 -1.69
N MET A 4 -38.39 4.46 -1.05
CA MET A 4 -37.06 4.84 -1.55
C MET A 4 -36.04 3.71 -1.42
N ARG A 5 -36.12 2.90 -0.35
CA ARG A 5 -35.27 1.71 -0.15
C ARG A 5 -35.72 0.52 -1.02
N ASP A 6 -37.03 0.39 -1.20
CA ASP A 6 -37.62 -0.68 -2.01
C ASP A 6 -37.36 -0.45 -3.52
N ASN A 7 -37.23 0.81 -3.95
CA ASN A 7 -36.87 1.16 -5.33
C ASN A 7 -35.35 1.21 -5.60
N SER A 8 -34.50 1.23 -4.58
CA SER A 8 -33.05 1.36 -4.77
C SER A 8 -32.34 0.01 -4.96
N LEU A 9 -33.01 -1.11 -4.71
CA LEU A 9 -32.45 -2.45 -4.76
C LEU A 9 -33.27 -3.36 -5.69
N LEU A 10 -32.59 -4.05 -6.61
CA LEU A 10 -33.17 -5.00 -7.55
C LEU A 10 -32.59 -6.41 -7.30
N ASN A 11 -33.45 -7.42 -7.30
CA ASN A 11 -33.03 -8.82 -7.31
C ASN A 11 -33.13 -9.38 -8.73
N MET A 12 -32.08 -9.21 -9.52
CA MET A 12 -32.02 -9.75 -10.88
C MET A 12 -31.96 -11.28 -10.94
N THR A 13 -31.49 -11.91 -9.86
CA THR A 13 -31.25 -13.36 -9.83
C THR A 13 -32.45 -14.16 -9.35
N GLY A 14 -33.43 -13.50 -8.71
CA GLY A 14 -34.53 -14.16 -8.02
C GLY A 14 -34.12 -14.92 -6.75
N LEU A 15 -32.83 -14.95 -6.40
CA LEU A 15 -32.31 -15.67 -5.23
C LEU A 15 -32.37 -14.81 -3.96
N PRO A 16 -32.76 -15.36 -2.80
CA PRO A 16 -32.83 -14.60 -1.56
C PRO A 16 -31.44 -14.07 -1.15
N GLY A 17 -31.39 -12.84 -0.64
CA GLY A 17 -30.16 -12.19 -0.16
C GLY A 17 -29.25 -11.63 -1.26
N ARG A 18 -29.60 -11.78 -2.54
CA ARG A 18 -28.82 -11.24 -3.67
C ARG A 18 -29.47 -9.99 -4.25
N TRP A 19 -29.31 -8.88 -3.54
CA TRP A 19 -29.80 -7.57 -3.96
C TRP A 19 -28.68 -6.74 -4.55
N LEU A 20 -28.95 -6.06 -5.65
CA LEU A 20 -28.02 -5.15 -6.30
C LEU A 20 -28.63 -3.75 -6.33
N PRO A 21 -27.85 -2.69 -6.05
CA PRO A 21 -28.35 -1.34 -6.22
C PRO A 21 -28.68 -1.07 -7.69
N VAL A 22 -29.76 -0.31 -7.94
CA VAL A 22 -30.23 0.03 -9.29
C VAL A 22 -29.12 0.63 -10.14
N ASP A 23 -28.30 1.49 -9.55
CA ASP A 23 -27.16 2.13 -10.21
C ASP A 23 -26.16 1.10 -10.78
N LEU A 24 -25.82 0.08 -9.99
CA LEU A 24 -24.91 -0.98 -10.42
C LEU A 24 -25.51 -1.87 -11.51
N ASN A 25 -26.84 -2.06 -11.51
CA ASN A 25 -27.53 -2.75 -12.59
C ASN A 25 -27.49 -1.92 -13.89
N ILE A 26 -27.76 -0.62 -13.80
CA ILE A 26 -27.69 0.30 -14.94
C ILE A 26 -26.26 0.33 -15.50
N GLU A 27 -25.24 0.38 -14.63
CA GLU A 27 -23.83 0.32 -15.04
C GLU A 27 -23.52 -0.96 -15.82
N HIS A 28 -24.04 -2.11 -15.38
CA HIS A 28 -23.84 -3.39 -16.08
C HIS A 28 -24.45 -3.38 -17.49
N ILE A 29 -25.64 -2.81 -17.64
CA ILE A 29 -26.33 -2.69 -18.93
C ILE A 29 -25.59 -1.67 -19.84
N ILE A 30 -25.17 -0.53 -19.30
CA ILE A 30 -24.41 0.49 -20.03
C ILE A 30 -23.08 -0.08 -20.53
N GLY A 31 -22.37 -0.85 -19.71
CA GLY A 31 -21.11 -1.49 -20.10
C GLY A 31 -21.28 -2.39 -21.32
N LYS A 32 -22.35 -3.21 -21.34
CA LYS A 32 -22.68 -4.06 -22.49
C LYS A 32 -23.05 -3.28 -23.73
N LEU A 33 -23.85 -2.21 -23.56
CA LEU A 33 -24.23 -1.34 -24.67
C LEU A 33 -23.04 -0.64 -25.30
N LYS A 34 -22.11 -0.14 -24.48
CA LYS A 34 -20.85 0.43 -24.96
C LYS A 34 -20.04 -0.58 -25.76
N ALA A 35 -19.93 -1.82 -25.30
CA ALA A 35 -19.23 -2.87 -26.04
C ALA A 35 -19.86 -3.16 -27.40
N LEU A 36 -21.20 -3.21 -27.49
CA LEU A 36 -21.92 -3.37 -28.76
C LEU A 36 -21.76 -2.16 -29.68
N LEU A 37 -21.77 -0.95 -29.12
CA LEU A 37 -21.60 0.29 -29.89
C LEU A 37 -20.21 0.36 -30.52
N VAL A 38 -19.17 0.02 -29.75
CA VAL A 38 -17.79 -0.07 -30.22
C VAL A 38 -17.66 -1.12 -31.33
N ALA A 39 -18.25 -2.31 -31.15
CA ALA A 39 -18.22 -3.37 -32.15
C ALA A 39 -18.89 -2.98 -33.48
N LYS A 40 -19.87 -2.07 -33.46
CA LYS A 40 -20.58 -1.60 -34.66
C LYS A 40 -19.77 -0.58 -35.49
N GLY A 41 -18.72 0.03 -34.91
CA GLY A 41 -17.81 0.93 -35.62
C GLY A 41 -18.51 2.19 -36.17
N LEU A 42 -18.17 2.61 -37.38
CA LEU A 42 -18.60 3.89 -38.00
C LEU A 42 -20.12 4.08 -38.14
N LYS A 43 -20.94 3.03 -38.00
CA LYS A 43 -22.41 3.09 -38.11
C LYS A 43 -23.12 3.26 -36.75
N HIS A 44 -22.44 3.80 -35.75
CA HIS A 44 -23.02 4.06 -34.44
C HIS A 44 -23.81 5.38 -34.47
N THR A 45 -25.15 5.29 -34.52
CA THR A 45 -26.04 6.44 -34.31
C THR A 45 -26.79 6.26 -32.99
N TRP A 46 -27.21 7.36 -32.36
CA TRP A 46 -27.97 7.33 -31.11
C TRP A 46 -29.30 6.58 -31.24
N ASP A 47 -29.97 6.69 -32.39
CA ASP A 47 -31.22 5.94 -32.67
C ASP A 47 -30.98 4.42 -32.68
N ASN A 48 -29.85 4.01 -33.24
CA ASN A 48 -29.44 2.61 -33.25
C ASN A 48 -29.08 2.09 -31.85
N LEU A 49 -28.57 2.97 -30.97
CA LEU A 49 -28.30 2.61 -29.58
C LEU A 49 -29.60 2.41 -28.79
N GLY A 50 -30.62 3.23 -29.04
CA GLY A 50 -31.96 3.05 -28.45
C GLY A 50 -32.61 1.72 -28.88
N ASN A 51 -32.49 1.36 -30.16
CA ASN A 51 -32.99 0.07 -30.66
C ASN A 51 -32.19 -1.11 -30.07
N ALA A 52 -30.87 -0.97 -29.93
CA ALA A 52 -30.02 -2.01 -29.35
C ALA A 52 -30.24 -2.17 -27.84
N SER A 53 -30.54 -1.10 -27.11
CA SER A 53 -30.84 -1.15 -25.67
C SER A 53 -32.16 -1.87 -25.40
N ALA A 54 -33.18 -1.66 -26.23
CA ALA A 54 -34.44 -2.41 -26.14
C ALA A 54 -34.25 -3.92 -26.38
N ALA A 55 -33.32 -4.31 -27.25
CA ALA A 55 -33.04 -5.70 -27.61
C ALA A 55 -31.88 -6.34 -26.81
N ILE A 56 -31.33 -5.67 -25.79
CA ILE A 56 -30.07 -6.06 -25.15
C ILE A 56 -30.10 -7.47 -24.55
N ASN A 57 -31.23 -7.86 -23.96
CA ASN A 57 -31.39 -9.18 -23.34
C ASN A 57 -31.32 -10.28 -24.41
N SER A 58 -32.04 -10.11 -25.52
CA SER A 58 -32.03 -11.06 -26.64
C SER A 58 -30.65 -11.14 -27.30
N LEU A 59 -29.97 -10.00 -27.46
CA LEU A 59 -28.60 -9.96 -28.00
C LEU A 59 -27.60 -10.69 -27.11
N GLU A 60 -27.74 -10.55 -25.79
CA GLU A 60 -26.89 -11.27 -24.82
C GLU A 60 -27.14 -12.78 -24.86
N ASP A 61 -28.37 -13.23 -25.04
CA ASP A 61 -28.67 -14.66 -25.16
C ASP A 61 -28.14 -15.25 -26.47
N VAL A 62 -28.24 -14.50 -27.58
CA VAL A 62 -27.58 -14.88 -28.85
C VAL A 62 -26.07 -14.95 -28.66
N LYS A 63 -25.46 -13.97 -27.99
CA LYS A 63 -24.01 -13.97 -27.70
C LYS A 63 -23.59 -15.20 -26.88
N LYS A 64 -24.36 -15.57 -25.84
CA LYS A 64 -24.12 -16.80 -25.07
C LYS A 64 -24.28 -18.05 -25.93
N CYS A 65 -25.28 -18.09 -26.80
CA CYS A 65 -25.51 -19.21 -27.71
C CYS A 65 -24.34 -19.39 -28.68
N VAL A 66 -23.91 -18.32 -29.34
CA VAL A 66 -22.75 -18.31 -30.24
C VAL A 66 -21.49 -18.75 -29.49
N ALA A 67 -21.24 -18.23 -28.29
CA ALA A 67 -20.10 -18.64 -27.48
C ALA A 67 -20.12 -20.15 -27.18
N LYS A 68 -21.28 -20.72 -26.84
CA LYS A 68 -21.45 -22.17 -26.63
C LYS A 68 -21.19 -22.98 -27.91
N VAL A 69 -21.77 -22.56 -29.04
CA VAL A 69 -21.62 -23.26 -30.33
C VAL A 69 -20.17 -23.26 -30.79
N LEU A 70 -19.47 -22.15 -30.64
CA LEU A 70 -18.07 -22.01 -31.01
C LEU A 70 -17.11 -22.60 -29.96
N GLN A 71 -17.63 -23.22 -28.89
CA GLN A 71 -16.84 -23.70 -27.76
C GLN A 71 -15.87 -22.64 -27.21
N LEU A 72 -16.23 -21.36 -27.35
CA LEU A 72 -15.48 -20.28 -26.75
C LEU A 72 -15.70 -20.43 -25.26
N SER A 73 -14.62 -20.62 -24.52
CA SER A 73 -14.70 -20.57 -23.07
C SER A 73 -15.32 -19.21 -22.72
N TYR A 74 -16.48 -19.24 -22.08
CA TYR A 74 -16.95 -18.08 -21.35
C TYR A 74 -15.80 -17.77 -20.41
N GLN A 75 -15.07 -16.68 -20.67
CA GLN A 75 -13.99 -16.20 -19.82
C GLN A 75 -14.61 -15.98 -18.45
N SER A 76 -14.59 -17.02 -17.63
CA SER A 76 -15.13 -16.96 -16.29
C SER A 76 -14.32 -15.87 -15.61
N LYS A 77 -14.99 -15.01 -14.84
CA LYS A 77 -14.35 -13.96 -14.04
C LYS A 77 -13.33 -14.49 -13.02
N GLY A 78 -13.07 -15.80 -12.99
CA GLY A 78 -11.90 -16.35 -12.33
C GLY A 78 -10.66 -16.08 -13.18
N HIS A 79 -10.16 -14.85 -13.13
CA HIS A 79 -8.71 -14.68 -13.21
C HIS A 79 -8.17 -15.53 -12.05
N SER A 80 -7.61 -16.71 -12.37
CA SER A 80 -6.75 -17.37 -11.41
C SER A 80 -5.59 -16.42 -11.25
N ASP A 81 -5.48 -15.77 -10.08
CA ASP A 81 -4.39 -14.84 -9.81
C ASP A 81 -3.09 -15.54 -10.21
N ALA A 82 -2.33 -14.90 -11.10
CA ALA A 82 -1.09 -15.47 -11.58
C ALA A 82 -0.18 -15.68 -10.35
N ASP A 83 0.40 -16.89 -10.21
CA ASP A 83 1.30 -17.15 -9.09
C ASP A 83 2.55 -16.27 -9.23
N THR A 84 2.57 -15.18 -8.47
CA THR A 84 3.66 -14.20 -8.45
C THR A 84 4.75 -14.55 -7.45
N ARG A 85 4.65 -15.67 -6.72
CA ARG A 85 5.64 -16.05 -5.69
C ARG A 85 7.05 -16.13 -6.28
N SER A 86 7.19 -16.70 -7.47
CA SER A 86 8.50 -16.81 -8.15
C SER A 86 9.13 -15.44 -8.48
N LEU A 87 8.32 -14.43 -8.77
CA LEU A 87 8.78 -13.06 -9.02
C LEU A 87 9.23 -12.40 -7.71
N VAL A 88 8.48 -12.60 -6.63
CA VAL A 88 8.82 -12.08 -5.29
C VAL A 88 10.19 -12.61 -4.86
N TRP A 89 10.44 -13.91 -4.96
CA TRP A 89 11.73 -14.50 -4.61
C TRP A 89 12.89 -14.00 -5.47
N LYS A 90 12.66 -13.74 -6.76
CA LYS A 90 13.69 -13.14 -7.64
C LYS A 90 14.05 -11.73 -7.20
N VAL A 91 13.05 -10.93 -6.86
CA VAL A 91 13.26 -9.56 -6.36
C VAL A 91 14.00 -9.60 -5.03
N GLU A 92 13.58 -10.43 -4.08
CA GLU A 92 14.25 -10.58 -2.79
C GLU A 92 15.70 -11.02 -2.94
N LYS A 93 15.96 -12.01 -3.79
CA LYS A 93 17.32 -12.48 -4.06
C LYS A 93 18.18 -11.32 -4.57
N ARG A 94 17.67 -10.51 -5.50
CA ARG A 94 18.43 -9.39 -6.06
C ARG A 94 18.66 -8.27 -5.04
N VAL A 95 17.64 -7.94 -4.26
CA VAL A 95 17.73 -6.97 -3.17
C VAL A 95 18.80 -7.38 -2.15
N THR A 96 18.89 -8.68 -1.86
CA THR A 96 19.86 -9.23 -0.91
C THR A 96 21.27 -9.28 -1.48
N GLU A 97 21.43 -9.79 -2.72
CA GLU A 97 22.72 -9.83 -3.44
C GLU A 97 23.34 -8.44 -3.56
N GLU A 98 22.54 -7.45 -3.96
CA GLU A 98 23.00 -6.08 -4.14
C GLU A 98 23.05 -5.29 -2.81
N ARG A 99 22.59 -5.87 -1.70
CA ARG A 99 22.49 -5.24 -0.37
C ARG A 99 21.75 -3.90 -0.42
N LEU A 100 20.64 -3.82 -1.17
CA LEU A 100 19.94 -2.55 -1.40
C LEU A 100 19.38 -1.94 -0.11
N LEU A 101 19.11 -2.77 0.90
CA LEU A 101 18.60 -2.35 2.21
C LEU A 101 19.71 -1.96 3.21
N THR A 102 20.99 -2.16 2.87
CA THR A 102 22.12 -1.76 3.73
C THR A 102 22.73 -0.47 3.21
N HIS A 103 22.99 0.47 4.12
CA HIS A 103 23.73 1.68 3.77
C HIS A 103 25.21 1.33 3.56
N ILE A 104 25.71 1.53 2.34
CA ILE A 104 27.12 1.37 2.00
C ILE A 104 27.66 2.76 1.65
N PRO A 105 28.59 3.32 2.46
CA PRO A 105 29.23 4.58 2.11
C PRO A 105 29.95 4.42 0.76
N ASN A 106 29.76 5.38 -0.15
CA ASN A 106 30.35 5.41 -1.49
C ASN A 106 29.82 4.37 -2.52
N ARG A 107 28.58 3.87 -2.39
CA ARG A 107 27.94 3.09 -3.48
C ARG A 107 27.89 3.92 -4.78
N SER A 108 28.37 3.35 -5.88
CA SER A 108 28.31 3.99 -7.20
C SER A 108 26.87 4.38 -7.55
N GLY A 109 26.67 5.63 -7.98
CA GLY A 109 25.34 6.20 -8.27
C GLY A 109 24.59 6.81 -7.08
N ASN A 110 25.11 6.70 -5.84
CA ASN A 110 24.43 7.18 -4.63
C ASN A 110 24.74 8.65 -4.26
N GLN A 111 25.35 9.42 -5.16
CA GLN A 111 25.85 10.79 -4.89
C GLN A 111 24.77 11.81 -4.51
N LYS A 112 23.50 11.55 -4.88
CA LYS A 112 22.36 12.46 -4.64
C LYS A 112 21.36 11.93 -3.61
N MET A 113 21.52 10.70 -3.14
CA MET A 113 20.55 10.04 -2.28
C MET A 113 20.90 10.27 -0.82
N LYS A 114 19.94 10.78 -0.05
CA LYS A 114 20.06 10.88 1.41
C LYS A 114 19.87 9.49 2.02
N ALA A 115 20.68 9.15 3.02
CA ALA A 115 20.50 7.90 3.75
C ALA A 115 19.09 7.88 4.38
N ALA A 116 18.34 6.81 4.13
CA ALA A 116 17.05 6.62 4.77
C ALA A 116 17.26 6.36 6.27
N THR A 117 16.51 7.07 7.11
CA THR A 117 16.55 6.86 8.56
C THR A 117 16.03 5.46 8.89
N ASP A 118 16.77 4.70 9.69
CA ASP A 118 16.29 3.44 10.24
C ASP A 118 15.14 3.72 11.21
N ILE A 119 13.91 3.43 10.76
CA ILE A 119 12.68 3.70 11.51
C ILE A 119 12.61 2.87 12.80
N ARG A 120 13.19 1.65 12.81
CA ARG A 120 13.18 0.80 14.02
C ARG A 120 14.16 1.32 15.05
N ALA A 121 15.41 1.57 14.65
CA ALA A 121 16.41 2.11 15.57
C ALA A 121 16.01 3.50 16.08
N ASN A 122 15.49 4.37 15.20
CA ASN A 122 15.01 5.68 15.61
C ASN A 122 13.76 5.59 16.51
N GLY A 123 12.83 4.70 16.19
CA GLY A 123 11.66 4.43 17.02
C GLY A 123 12.02 3.90 18.40
N GLU A 124 12.97 2.97 18.49
CA GLU A 124 13.49 2.47 19.76
C GLU A 124 14.15 3.57 20.58
N ARG A 125 14.98 4.40 19.95
CA ARG A 125 15.62 5.55 20.60
C ARG A 125 14.58 6.51 21.16
N LEU A 126 13.57 6.89 20.37
CA LEU A 126 12.51 7.81 20.78
C LEU A 126 11.65 7.24 21.90
N LEU A 127 11.31 5.95 21.80
CA LEU A 127 10.55 5.23 22.82
C LEU A 127 11.30 5.26 24.16
N LYS A 128 12.63 4.99 24.13
CA LYS A 128 13.51 5.01 25.29
C LYS A 128 13.75 6.42 25.85
N SER A 129 13.88 7.44 24.99
CA SER A 129 14.32 8.78 25.41
C SER A 129 13.21 9.69 25.91
N SER A 130 11.98 9.56 25.41
CA SER A 130 10.93 10.57 25.67
C SER A 130 9.54 9.97 25.87
N THR A 131 9.17 8.95 25.09
CA THR A 131 7.76 8.53 25.02
C THR A 131 7.32 7.68 26.22
N LEU A 132 8.19 6.80 26.74
CA LEU A 132 7.82 5.87 27.80
C LEU A 132 7.59 6.57 29.15
N ALA A 133 8.43 7.55 29.51
CA ALA A 133 8.30 8.30 30.75
C ALA A 133 7.02 9.17 30.76
N ALA A 134 6.76 9.88 29.65
CA ALA A 134 5.54 10.67 29.48
C ALA A 134 4.29 9.79 29.45
N PHE A 135 4.36 8.63 28.80
CA PHE A 135 3.27 7.64 28.77
C PHE A 135 2.98 7.08 30.16
N ASN A 136 4.00 6.65 30.90
CA ASN A 136 3.85 6.15 32.27
C ASN A 136 3.23 7.21 33.17
N LYS A 137 3.68 8.47 33.08
CA LYS A 137 3.10 9.59 33.83
C LYS A 137 1.60 9.77 33.54
N LYS A 138 1.17 9.63 32.29
CA LYS A 138 -0.25 9.69 31.90
C LYS A 138 -1.06 8.50 32.41
N ILE A 139 -0.50 7.29 32.38
CA ILE A 139 -1.16 6.09 32.92
C ILE A 139 -1.36 6.22 34.43
N TYR A 140 -0.34 6.70 35.17
CA TYR A 140 -0.46 6.94 36.61
C TYR A 140 -1.49 8.04 36.92
N ALA A 141 -1.50 9.14 36.15
CA ALA A 141 -2.49 10.20 36.32
C ALA A 141 -3.92 9.69 36.05
N ALA A 142 -4.10 8.88 35.00
CA ALA A 142 -5.39 8.27 34.68
C ALA A 142 -5.86 7.28 35.75
N ALA A 143 -4.95 6.47 36.31
CA ALA A 143 -5.26 5.54 37.40
C ALA A 143 -5.66 6.27 38.70
N GLN A 144 -5.15 7.48 38.91
CA GLN A 144 -5.49 8.33 40.06
C GLN A 144 -6.76 9.20 39.83
N GLY A 145 -7.41 9.07 38.67
CA GLY A 145 -8.62 9.81 38.33
C GLY A 145 -8.39 11.28 37.98
N THR A 146 -7.13 11.71 37.85
CA THR A 146 -6.78 13.07 37.46
C THR A 146 -6.66 13.11 35.93
N LEU A 147 -7.65 13.70 35.26
CA LEU A 147 -7.49 14.11 33.87
C LEU A 147 -6.35 15.12 33.84
N ALA A 148 -5.17 14.71 33.37
CA ALA A 148 -4.08 15.62 33.08
C ALA A 148 -4.49 16.47 31.86
N GLU A 149 -5.32 17.49 32.09
CA GLU A 149 -5.46 18.62 31.19
C GLU A 149 -4.16 19.43 31.24
N THR A 150 -3.14 18.94 30.54
CA THR A 150 -2.04 19.79 30.14
C THR A 150 -2.32 20.18 28.70
N ARG A 151 -3.04 21.30 28.55
CA ARG A 151 -2.67 22.28 27.51
C ARG A 151 -1.16 22.39 27.60
N ILE A 152 -0.48 22.22 26.49
CA ILE A 152 0.96 22.47 26.39
C ILE A 152 1.15 23.97 26.69
N SER A 153 1.30 24.32 27.97
CA SER A 153 1.94 25.55 28.39
C SER A 153 3.42 25.30 28.24
N ASN A 154 3.93 25.72 27.10
CA ASN A 154 5.35 25.98 26.89
C ASN A 154 5.71 27.15 27.80
N ASP A 155 6.05 26.91 29.06
CA ASP A 155 6.78 27.90 29.85
C ASP A 155 7.63 27.16 30.89
N ASP A 156 8.90 27.56 30.92
CA ASP A 156 10.00 27.20 31.82
C ASP A 156 10.72 25.87 31.53
N ASP A 157 11.50 25.82 30.45
CA ASP A 157 12.91 26.25 30.47
C ASP A 157 13.58 26.07 29.08
N GLU A 158 14.46 27.00 28.76
CA GLU A 158 15.07 27.26 27.45
C GLU A 158 15.69 26.05 26.73
N GLU A 159 15.03 25.55 25.68
CA GLU A 159 15.72 25.14 24.45
C GLU A 159 14.93 25.66 23.26
N VAL A 160 15.43 26.74 22.67
CA VAL A 160 14.98 27.23 21.37
C VAL A 160 15.15 26.07 20.39
N GLU A 161 14.05 25.45 19.96
CA GLU A 161 14.02 24.52 18.83
C GLU A 161 14.21 25.31 17.53
N THR A 162 15.39 25.91 17.37
CA THR A 162 15.91 26.24 16.06
C THR A 162 16.25 24.91 15.41
N LEU A 163 15.38 24.48 14.49
CA LEU A 163 15.71 23.45 13.52
C LEU A 163 17.15 23.70 13.03
N PRO A 164 18.11 22.78 13.24
CA PRO A 164 19.45 23.02 12.78
C PRO A 164 19.40 23.15 11.25
N MET A 165 19.68 24.36 10.76
CA MET A 165 20.16 24.54 9.40
C MET A 165 21.40 23.66 9.29
N ASN A 166 21.32 22.63 8.45
CA ASN A 166 22.42 21.70 8.21
C ASN A 166 23.62 22.44 7.59
N GLY A 167 24.46 23.03 8.44
CA GLY A 167 25.85 23.36 8.17
C GLY A 167 26.71 22.37 8.95
N VAL A 168 26.86 21.14 8.43
CA VAL A 168 27.77 20.17 9.04
C VAL A 168 29.19 20.52 8.59
N SER A 169 29.91 21.25 9.44
CA SER A 169 31.37 21.29 9.40
C SER A 169 31.92 19.91 9.78
N ILE A 170 32.75 19.37 8.89
CA ILE A 170 33.47 18.12 9.07
C ILE A 170 34.57 18.37 10.09
N VAL A 171 34.43 17.83 11.30
CA VAL A 171 35.56 17.61 12.20
C VAL A 171 36.03 16.18 11.98
N SER A 172 37.15 16.07 11.26
CA SER A 172 37.95 14.86 11.15
C SER A 172 38.59 14.55 12.51
N SER A 173 38.55 13.28 12.93
CA SER A 173 39.30 12.77 14.09
C SER A 173 39.70 11.31 13.78
N PRO A 174 40.72 10.76 14.46
CA PRO A 174 42.08 10.65 13.93
C PRO A 174 42.40 9.22 13.47
N THR A 175 43.40 9.13 12.60
CA THR A 175 44.09 7.89 12.21
C THR A 175 44.67 7.16 13.42
N VAL A 176 44.33 5.89 13.58
CA VAL A 176 45.07 4.97 14.45
C VAL A 176 45.91 4.09 13.52
N GLU A 177 47.19 4.43 13.44
CA GLU A 177 48.23 3.58 12.85
C GLU A 177 48.54 2.41 13.79
N ASP A 178 48.81 1.26 13.16
CA ASP A 178 49.66 0.14 13.56
C ASP A 178 49.39 -0.61 14.87
N VAL A 179 48.77 -1.79 14.74
CA VAL A 179 48.99 -2.92 15.65
C VAL A 179 49.47 -4.12 14.82
N ASP A 180 50.74 -4.45 15.01
CA ASP A 180 51.51 -5.52 14.39
C ASP A 180 50.92 -6.92 14.72
N PRO A 181 50.64 -7.79 13.73
CA PRO A 181 49.96 -9.07 13.96
C PRO A 181 50.84 -10.22 14.52
N ASP A 182 52.14 -10.03 14.76
CA ASP A 182 53.08 -11.13 15.04
C ASP A 182 53.65 -11.22 16.48
N ALA A 183 52.91 -10.77 17.51
CA ALA A 183 53.33 -11.00 18.90
C ALA A 183 53.08 -12.46 19.34
N GLU A 184 54.13 -13.28 19.25
CA GLU A 184 54.25 -14.67 19.68
C GLU A 184 53.66 -14.96 21.09
N LEU A 185 52.77 -15.95 21.16
CA LEU A 185 52.32 -16.57 22.41
C LEU A 185 53.39 -17.54 22.93
N LEU A 186 54.10 -17.16 24.01
CA LEU A 186 54.94 -18.09 24.78
C LEU A 186 54.10 -18.90 25.79
N PRO A 187 54.46 -20.17 26.06
CA PRO A 187 53.65 -21.09 26.85
C PRO A 187 53.80 -20.85 28.36
N ALA A 188 52.70 -20.99 29.10
CA ALA A 188 52.71 -21.02 30.55
C ALA A 188 53.32 -22.34 31.04
N SER A 189 54.31 -22.25 31.93
CA SER A 189 54.87 -23.35 32.71
C SER A 189 54.71 -23.04 34.20
N GLU A 190 54.50 -24.14 34.95
CA GLU A 190 54.25 -24.32 36.40
C GLU A 190 52.85 -23.99 36.95
#